data_AF-E2SGI7-F1
#
_entry.id   AF-E2SGI7-F1
#
_cell.length_a   1.000
_cell.length_b   1.000
_cell.length_c   1.000
_cell.angle_alpha   90.00
_cell.angle_beta   90.00
_cell.angle_gamma   90.00
#
_symmetry.space_group_name_H-M   'P 1'
#
loop_
_entity.id
_entity.type
_entity.pdbx_description
1 polymer ?
#
loop_
_entity_poly.entity_id
_entity_poly.type
_entity_poly.pdbx_seq_one_letter_code
_entity_poly.pdbx_strand_id
1 'polypeptide(L)'
;MNVEIGGIFPSDIEAEGTVMDVVDDEFVFVIKDEVWTDEECQAMKRNPLTLDFVYKYDIAVFLLTLEDAIDTSDFIFNVHDNEHPDGLYRSFAQGDGYGMTLYLIDQENKVCAKRRVRMSQGLSNTISDCLKKQKAAPFMEEEFLCNLQGLQAAWEPFEMQKMALESETFK
;
A
#
# COMPACT_ATOMS: atom_id res chain seq x y z
N MET A 1 5.65 9.70 9.26
CA MET A 1 5.60 8.82 10.46
C MET A 1 6.78 7.83 10.48
N ASN A 2 7.44 7.58 11.62
CA ASN A 2 8.57 6.64 11.72
C ASN A 2 8.58 5.91 13.08
N VAL A 3 7.80 4.84 13.19
CA VAL A 3 7.79 3.94 14.37
C VAL A 3 8.94 2.93 14.25
N GLU A 4 9.57 2.58 15.37
CA GLU A 4 10.65 1.59 15.45
C GLU A 4 10.12 0.20 15.82
N ILE A 5 10.87 -0.84 15.44
CA ILE A 5 10.54 -2.24 15.78
C ILE A 5 10.52 -2.39 17.31
N GLY A 6 9.47 -3.07 17.81
CA GLY A 6 9.18 -3.23 19.23
C GLY A 6 8.39 -2.08 19.84
N GLY A 7 8.19 -0.97 19.13
CA GLY A 7 7.27 0.10 19.52
C GLY A 7 5.81 -0.24 19.23
N ILE A 8 4.89 0.52 19.82
CA ILE A 8 3.45 0.43 19.52
C ILE A 8 3.13 1.34 18.34
N PHE A 9 2.37 0.82 17.39
CA PHE A 9 1.87 1.60 16.26
C PHE A 9 0.89 2.68 16.77
N PRO A 10 1.01 3.94 16.34
CA PRO A 10 0.31 5.05 16.98
C PRO A 10 -1.19 5.06 16.70
N SER A 11 -1.62 4.44 15.60
CA SER A 11 -3.03 4.23 15.29
C SER A 11 -3.49 2.91 15.90
N ASP A 12 -4.63 2.93 16.58
CA ASP A 12 -5.24 1.73 17.12
C ASP A 12 -5.98 0.98 16.00
N ILE A 13 -5.31 -0.01 15.42
CA ILE A 13 -5.89 -0.85 14.36
C ILE A 13 -6.62 -2.01 15.05
N GLU A 14 -7.95 -1.97 15.06
CA GLU A 14 -8.75 -2.92 15.85
C GLU A 14 -8.78 -4.34 15.24
N ALA A 15 -8.89 -4.43 13.91
CA ALA A 15 -9.06 -5.70 13.20
C ALA A 15 -7.79 -6.15 12.47
N GLU A 16 -7.64 -7.47 12.29
CA GLU A 16 -6.66 -8.06 11.38
C GLU A 16 -6.92 -7.62 9.93
N GLY A 17 -5.85 -7.59 9.13
CA GLY A 17 -5.90 -7.23 7.71
C GLY A 17 -4.98 -6.09 7.35
N THR A 18 -5.33 -5.39 6.27
CA THR A 18 -4.51 -4.35 5.66
C THR A 18 -5.06 -2.96 5.93
N VAL A 19 -4.17 -2.02 6.25
CA VAL A 19 -4.48 -0.60 6.37
C VAL A 19 -3.42 0.17 5.60
N MET A 20 -3.83 1.22 4.89
CA MET A 20 -2.89 2.15 4.26
C MET A 20 -3.28 3.60 4.46
N ASP A 21 -2.26 4.46 4.46
CA ASP A 21 -2.43 5.92 4.49
C ASP A 21 -1.23 6.61 3.83
N VAL A 22 -1.33 7.93 3.63
CA VAL A 22 -0.22 8.78 3.20
C VAL A 22 0.12 9.75 4.31
N VAL A 23 1.33 9.62 4.88
CA VAL A 23 1.80 10.47 5.99
C VAL A 23 3.14 11.08 5.61
N ASP A 24 3.26 12.41 5.69
CA ASP A 24 4.50 13.14 5.33
C ASP A 24 5.03 12.81 3.92
N ASP A 25 4.15 12.79 2.91
CA ASP A 25 4.45 12.40 1.51
C ASP A 25 4.94 10.96 1.31
N GLU A 26 4.64 10.07 2.25
CA GLU A 26 5.04 8.67 2.21
C GLU A 26 3.83 7.75 2.33
N PHE A 27 3.75 6.76 1.44
CA PHE A 27 2.75 5.70 1.55
C PHE A 27 3.12 4.77 2.71
N VAL A 28 2.22 4.65 3.68
CA VAL A 28 2.37 3.76 4.82
C VAL A 28 1.44 2.58 4.61
N PHE A 29 2.00 1.38 4.54
CA PHE A 29 1.29 0.12 4.44
C PHE A 29 1.43 -0.61 5.77
N VAL A 30 0.33 -1.10 6.32
CA VAL A 30 0.31 -1.83 7.59
C VAL A 30 -0.44 -3.13 7.39
N ILE A 31 0.16 -4.24 7.78
CA ILE A 31 -0.50 -5.54 7.86
C ILE A 31 -0.55 -5.95 9.32
N LYS A 32 -1.76 -6.16 9.83
CA LYS A 32 -2.02 -6.67 11.16
C LYS A 32 -2.40 -8.14 11.09
N ASP A 33 -1.73 -8.94 11.90
CA ASP A 33 -1.99 -10.36 12.09
C ASP A 33 -1.90 -10.70 13.59
N GLU A 34 -2.38 -11.86 14.03
CA GLU A 34 -2.32 -12.29 15.43
C GLU A 34 -0.87 -12.35 15.92
N VAL A 35 -0.01 -12.99 15.13
CA VAL A 35 1.42 -13.20 15.41
C VAL A 35 2.22 -13.19 14.10
N TRP A 36 3.40 -12.58 14.14
CA TRP A 36 4.42 -12.73 13.10
C TRP A 36 5.57 -13.59 13.61
N THR A 37 5.98 -14.57 12.81
CA THR A 37 7.12 -15.43 13.11
C THR A 37 8.46 -14.69 12.95
N ASP A 38 9.51 -15.24 13.56
CA ASP A 38 10.85 -14.71 13.39
C ASP A 38 11.30 -14.81 11.92
N GLU A 39 10.95 -15.90 11.23
CA GLU A 39 11.24 -16.10 9.81
C GLU A 39 10.62 -14.99 8.94
N GLU A 40 9.33 -14.70 9.11
CA GLU A 40 8.63 -13.64 8.36
C GLU A 40 9.23 -12.26 8.66
N CYS A 41 9.56 -12.01 9.93
CA CYS A 41 10.22 -10.77 10.33
C CYS A 41 11.65 -10.63 9.74
N GLN A 42 12.36 -11.73 9.51
CA GLN A 42 13.66 -11.70 8.80
C GLN A 42 13.49 -11.55 7.29
N ALA A 43 12.46 -12.16 6.69
CA ALA A 43 12.14 -12.02 5.27
C ALA A 43 11.95 -10.54 4.89
N MET A 44 11.26 -9.76 5.74
CA MET A 44 11.12 -8.30 5.60
C MET A 44 12.42 -7.54 5.36
N LYS A 45 13.58 -8.05 5.81
CA LYS A 45 14.88 -7.38 5.68
C LYS A 45 15.68 -7.81 4.47
N ARG A 46 15.42 -8.99 3.91
CA ARG A 46 16.34 -9.67 2.99
C ARG A 46 15.68 -10.11 1.69
N ASN A 47 14.39 -10.42 1.75
CA ASN A 47 13.70 -11.02 0.64
C ASN A 47 13.14 -9.93 -0.27
N PRO A 48 12.94 -10.22 -1.57
CA PRO A 48 12.32 -9.28 -2.50
C PRO A 48 10.93 -8.83 -2.02
N LEU A 49 10.73 -7.51 -1.98
CA LEU A 49 9.40 -6.90 -1.83
C LEU A 49 8.98 -6.38 -3.21
N THR A 50 7.88 -6.89 -3.74
CA THR A 50 7.30 -6.40 -5.00
C THR A 50 6.07 -5.57 -4.70
N LEU A 51 5.99 -4.40 -5.33
CA LEU A 51 4.82 -3.54 -5.37
C LEU A 51 4.28 -3.49 -6.80
N ASP A 52 3.04 -3.96 -6.96
CA ASP A 52 2.28 -3.81 -8.19
C ASP A 52 1.19 -2.76 -7.99
N PHE A 53 1.09 -1.82 -8.93
CA PHE A 53 0.04 -0.80 -8.91
C PHE A 53 -1.02 -1.08 -9.97
N VAL A 54 -2.25 -1.32 -9.53
CA VAL A 54 -3.42 -1.55 -10.38
C VAL A 54 -4.36 -0.37 -10.25
N TYR A 55 -4.87 0.12 -11.38
CA TYR A 55 -5.94 1.13 -11.39
C TYR A 55 -7.08 0.66 -12.27
N LYS A 56 -8.22 0.33 -11.67
CA LYS A 56 -9.37 -0.26 -12.37
C LYS A 56 -10.69 0.18 -11.75
N TYR A 57 -11.67 0.49 -12.59
CA TYR A 57 -12.98 1.03 -12.16
C TYR A 57 -12.85 2.26 -11.24
N ASP A 58 -11.85 3.09 -11.51
CA ASP A 58 -11.47 4.25 -10.70
C ASP A 58 -11.06 3.92 -9.24
N ILE A 59 -10.58 2.69 -9.03
CA ILE A 59 -10.04 2.21 -7.77
C ILE A 59 -8.53 2.06 -7.94
N ALA A 60 -7.76 2.70 -7.05
CA ALA A 60 -6.33 2.50 -6.92
C ALA A 60 -6.08 1.33 -5.94
N VAL A 61 -5.42 0.28 -6.43
CA VAL A 61 -5.09 -0.92 -5.67
C VAL A 61 -3.57 -1.09 -5.70
N PHE A 62 -2.98 -1.16 -4.52
CA PHE A 62 -1.57 -1.50 -4.32
C PHE A 62 -1.51 -2.96 -3.90
N LEU A 63 -0.77 -3.78 -4.63
CA LEU A 63 -0.56 -5.18 -4.28
C LEU A 63 0.88 -5.34 -3.79
N LEU A 64 1.05 -5.84 -2.58
CA LEU A 64 2.37 -6.13 -2.01
C LEU A 64 2.58 -7.63 -1.88
N THR A 65 3.69 -8.09 -2.44
CA THR A 65 4.21 -9.45 -2.29
C THR A 65 5.57 -9.37 -1.62
N LEU A 66 5.76 -10.13 -0.54
CA LEU A 66 7.04 -10.31 0.11
C LEU A 66 7.37 -11.79 0.15
N GLU A 67 8.38 -12.20 -0.60
CA GLU A 67 8.78 -13.60 -0.66
C GLU A 67 9.06 -14.16 0.75
N ASP A 68 8.49 -15.33 1.05
CA ASP A 68 8.53 -16.03 2.35
C ASP A 68 7.89 -15.31 3.55
N ALA A 69 7.06 -14.27 3.33
CA ALA A 69 6.30 -13.64 4.41
C ALA A 69 4.89 -13.17 4.05
N ILE A 70 4.67 -12.69 2.82
CA ILE A 70 3.38 -12.20 2.36
C ILE A 70 3.19 -12.67 0.92
N ASP A 71 2.21 -13.53 0.67
CA ASP A 71 1.91 -14.02 -0.68
C ASP A 71 1.54 -12.85 -1.62
N THR A 72 0.36 -12.26 -1.44
CA THR A 72 -0.03 -11.01 -2.10
C THR A 72 -1.16 -10.38 -1.29
N SER A 73 -0.90 -9.23 -0.70
CA SER A 73 -1.91 -8.45 0.02
C SER A 73 -2.33 -7.24 -0.79
N ASP A 74 -3.62 -6.97 -0.87
CA ASP A 74 -4.17 -5.78 -1.49
C ASP A 74 -4.40 -4.65 -0.48
N PHE A 75 -4.13 -3.43 -0.94
CA PHE A 75 -4.39 -2.20 -0.21
C PHE A 75 -5.16 -1.27 -1.13
N ILE A 76 -6.36 -0.90 -0.69
CA ILE A 76 -7.26 -0.03 -1.44
C ILE A 76 -7.02 1.41 -1.03
N PHE A 77 -6.76 2.26 -2.02
CA PHE A 77 -6.59 3.68 -1.78
C PHE A 77 -7.71 4.48 -2.45
N ASN A 78 -8.42 5.26 -1.64
CA ASN A 78 -9.39 6.22 -2.11
C ASN A 78 -8.93 7.64 -1.76
N VAL A 79 -8.62 8.41 -2.80
CA VAL A 79 -8.13 9.78 -2.63
C VAL A 79 -9.19 10.78 -2.17
N HIS A 80 -10.48 10.39 -2.18
CA HIS A 80 -11.56 11.22 -1.65
C HIS A 80 -11.67 11.15 -0.14
N ASP A 81 -11.15 10.08 0.48
CA ASP A 81 -11.11 9.89 1.93
C ASP A 81 -9.84 10.51 2.55
N ASN A 82 -8.89 10.97 1.72
CA ASN A 82 -7.64 11.56 2.17
C ASN A 82 -7.81 13.06 2.51
N GLU A 83 -7.57 13.41 3.78
CA GLU A 83 -7.70 14.79 4.31
C GLU A 83 -6.50 15.70 4.00
N HIS A 84 -5.39 15.15 3.49
CA HIS A 84 -4.12 15.86 3.29
C HIS A 84 -3.56 15.66 1.85
N PRO A 85 -4.21 16.28 0.84
CA PRO A 85 -3.82 16.10 -0.57
C PRO A 85 -2.51 16.82 -0.96
N ASP A 86 -2.01 17.73 -0.13
CA ASP A 86 -0.88 18.58 -0.47
C ASP A 86 0.42 17.76 -0.51
N GLY A 87 0.90 17.49 -1.72
CA GLY A 87 2.12 16.71 -1.99
C GLY A 87 1.88 15.35 -2.66
N LEU A 88 0.63 14.86 -2.62
CA LEU A 88 0.24 13.61 -3.26
C LEU A 88 0.19 13.71 -4.79
N TYR A 89 -0.08 14.88 -5.37
CA TYR A 89 -0.21 15.05 -6.83
C TYR A 89 0.98 15.79 -7.43
N ARG A 90 2.13 15.12 -7.58
CA ARG A 90 3.33 15.74 -8.12
C ARG A 90 4.02 14.89 -9.18
N SER A 91 4.81 15.56 -10.01
CA SER A 91 5.68 14.89 -10.96
C SER A 91 7.07 14.77 -10.35
N PHE A 92 7.64 13.57 -10.43
CA PHE A 92 8.95 13.25 -9.89
C PHE A 92 10.02 13.41 -10.97
N ALA A 93 11.18 13.93 -10.56
CA ALA A 93 12.37 14.00 -11.38
C ALA A 93 13.11 12.65 -11.38
N GLN A 94 14.10 12.51 -12.27
CA GLN A 94 14.91 11.29 -12.33
C GLN A 94 15.65 11.07 -11.00
N GLY A 95 15.56 9.85 -10.47
CA GLY A 95 16.14 9.47 -9.18
C GLY A 95 15.31 9.86 -7.95
N ASP A 96 14.10 10.39 -8.16
CA ASP A 96 13.15 10.69 -7.10
C ASP A 96 11.83 9.92 -7.31
N GLY A 97 11.04 9.81 -6.24
CA GLY A 97 9.80 9.04 -6.18
C GLY A 97 9.16 9.12 -4.79
N TYR A 98 7.98 8.55 -4.64
CA TYR A 98 7.36 8.44 -3.31
C TYR A 98 8.21 7.57 -2.39
N GLY A 99 8.24 7.95 -1.11
CA GLY A 99 8.61 7.01 -0.07
C GLY A 99 7.49 5.99 0.13
N MET A 100 7.86 4.79 0.55
CA MET A 100 6.91 3.88 1.19
C MET A 100 7.53 3.19 2.40
N THR A 101 6.70 2.93 3.41
CA THR A 101 7.05 2.05 4.52
C THR A 101 5.99 0.97 4.69
N LEU A 102 6.41 -0.28 4.71
CA LEU A 102 5.60 -1.43 5.12
C LEU A 102 5.88 -1.76 6.60
N TYR A 103 4.83 -1.88 7.38
CA TYR A 103 4.82 -2.30 8.78
C TYR A 103 4.09 -3.63 8.93
N LEU A 104 4.69 -4.57 9.67
CA LEU A 104 4.00 -5.74 10.18
C LEU A 104 3.75 -5.53 11.67
N ILE A 105 2.50 -5.61 12.09
CA ILE A 105 2.10 -5.44 13.49
C ILE A 105 1.35 -6.67 14.00
N ASP A 106 1.49 -6.97 15.29
CA ASP A 106 0.77 -8.06 15.94
C ASP A 106 -0.61 -7.61 16.48
N GLN A 107 -1.33 -8.53 17.12
CA GLN A 107 -2.63 -8.27 17.75
C GLN A 107 -2.62 -7.08 18.73
N GLU A 108 -1.48 -6.81 19.40
CA GLU A 108 -1.31 -5.71 20.36
C GLU A 108 -0.86 -4.40 19.69
N ASN A 109 -0.90 -4.32 18.36
CA ASN A 109 -0.40 -3.22 17.54
C ASN A 109 1.11 -2.97 17.73
N LYS A 110 1.87 -3.97 18.19
CA LYS A 110 3.32 -3.84 18.31
C LYS A 110 3.96 -4.07 16.95
N VAL A 111 4.91 -3.20 16.59
CA VAL A 111 5.67 -3.32 15.35
C VAL A 111 6.65 -4.49 15.43
N CYS A 112 6.35 -5.57 14.71
CA CYS A 112 7.22 -6.76 14.63
C CYS A 112 8.30 -6.59 13.57
N ALA A 113 7.96 -6.01 12.42
CA ALA A 113 8.90 -5.75 11.34
C ALA A 113 8.54 -4.49 10.55
N LYS A 114 9.54 -3.95 9.85
CA LYS A 114 9.41 -2.72 9.09
C LYS A 114 10.39 -2.72 7.91
N ARG A 115 9.92 -2.24 6.76
CA ARG A 115 10.79 -1.98 5.60
C ARG A 115 10.40 -0.65 4.96
N ARG A 116 11.38 0.23 4.80
CA ARG A 116 11.22 1.52 4.11
C ARG A 116 12.01 1.50 2.80
N VAL A 117 11.36 1.88 1.71
CA VAL A 117 11.98 1.96 0.38
C VAL A 117 11.49 3.24 -0.32
N ARG A 118 12.13 3.58 -1.44
CA ARG A 118 11.72 4.68 -2.31
C ARG A 118 11.35 4.07 -3.67
N MET A 119 10.16 4.39 -4.14
CA MET A 119 9.68 3.97 -5.45
C MET A 119 10.45 4.68 -6.57
N SER A 120 10.49 4.08 -7.74
CA SER A 120 11.04 4.69 -8.94
C SER A 120 10.21 5.89 -9.40
N GLN A 121 10.83 6.73 -10.23
CA GLN A 121 10.16 7.84 -10.90
C GLN A 121 8.97 7.36 -11.75
N GLY A 122 9.12 6.24 -12.46
CA GLY A 122 8.09 5.69 -13.35
C GLY A 122 6.83 5.31 -12.57
N LEU A 123 6.99 4.42 -11.59
CA LEU A 123 5.90 3.99 -10.71
C LEU A 123 5.24 5.18 -10.00
N SER A 124 6.05 6.09 -9.46
CA SER A 124 5.53 7.26 -8.74
C SER A 124 4.72 8.20 -9.63
N ASN A 125 5.17 8.47 -10.86
CA ASN A 125 4.41 9.31 -11.79
C ASN A 125 3.11 8.63 -12.22
N THR A 126 3.13 7.31 -12.46
CA THR A 126 1.92 6.53 -12.78
C THR A 126 0.88 6.60 -11.65
N ILE A 127 1.31 6.37 -10.40
CA ILE A 127 0.44 6.52 -9.22
C ILE A 127 -0.12 7.94 -9.17
N SER A 128 0.73 8.96 -9.26
CA SER A 128 0.30 10.36 -9.17
C SER A 128 -0.76 10.71 -10.21
N ASP A 129 -0.58 10.27 -11.45
CA ASP A 129 -1.50 10.58 -12.54
C ASP A 129 -2.82 9.82 -12.42
N CYS A 130 -2.81 8.58 -11.92
CA CYS A 130 -4.05 7.85 -11.62
C CYS A 130 -4.81 8.48 -10.45
N LEU A 131 -4.13 8.88 -9.37
CA LEU A 131 -4.77 9.53 -8.22
C LEU A 131 -5.33 10.91 -8.57
N LYS A 132 -4.65 11.68 -9.44
CA LYS A 132 -5.21 12.94 -10.00
C LYS A 132 -6.50 12.69 -10.77
N LYS A 133 -6.55 11.62 -11.57
CA LYS A 133 -7.76 11.24 -12.31
C LYS A 133 -8.89 10.85 -11.36
N GLN A 134 -8.60 10.01 -10.37
CA GLN A 134 -9.57 9.62 -9.34
C GLN A 134 -10.13 10.85 -8.61
N LYS A 135 -9.28 11.81 -8.23
CA LYS A 135 -9.71 13.04 -7.55
C LYS A 135 -10.58 13.94 -8.41
N ALA A 136 -10.32 14.01 -9.72
CA ALA A 136 -11.08 14.84 -10.65
C ALA A 136 -12.43 14.23 -11.05
N ALA A 137 -12.60 12.92 -10.87
CA ALA A 137 -13.85 12.22 -11.17
C ALA A 137 -14.93 12.59 -10.14
N PRO A 138 -16.22 12.63 -10.55
CA PRO A 138 -17.33 12.69 -9.60
C PRO A 138 -17.24 11.51 -8.62
N PHE A 139 -17.36 11.79 -7.33
CA PHE A 139 -17.28 10.77 -6.29
C PHE A 139 -18.64 10.58 -5.62
N MET A 140 -19.12 9.33 -5.65
CA MET A 140 -20.24 8.86 -4.87
C MET A 140 -19.81 7.60 -4.13
N GLU A 141 -19.83 7.64 -2.81
CA GLU A 141 -19.32 6.58 -1.94
C GLU A 141 -19.99 5.22 -2.23
N GLU A 142 -21.32 5.21 -2.44
CA GLU A 142 -22.07 4.00 -2.78
C GLU A 142 -21.60 3.36 -4.10
N GLU A 143 -21.27 4.16 -5.12
CA GLU A 143 -20.74 3.65 -6.39
C GLU A 143 -19.33 3.10 -6.21
N PHE A 144 -18.48 3.78 -5.45
CA PHE A 144 -17.14 3.31 -5.13
C PHE A 144 -17.18 1.96 -4.41
N LEU A 145 -18.01 1.83 -3.37
CA LEU A 145 -18.19 0.58 -2.64
C LEU A 145 -18.74 -0.54 -3.52
N CYS A 146 -19.70 -0.24 -4.40
CA CYS A 146 -20.24 -1.22 -5.34
C CYS A 146 -19.17 -1.71 -6.33
N ASN A 147 -18.36 -0.79 -6.88
CA ASN A 147 -17.26 -1.12 -7.79
C ASN A 147 -16.17 -1.93 -7.08
N LEU A 148 -15.84 -1.59 -5.83
CA LEU A 148 -14.86 -2.30 -5.03
C LEU A 148 -15.29 -3.72 -4.74
N GLN A 149 -16.54 -3.90 -4.28
CA GLN A 149 -17.13 -5.22 -4.08
C GLN A 149 -17.13 -6.04 -5.38
N GLY A 150 -17.48 -5.42 -6.51
CA GLY A 150 -17.44 -6.09 -7.81
C GLY A 150 -16.03 -6.50 -8.23
N LEU A 151 -15.01 -5.68 -7.93
CA LEU A 151 -13.61 -5.99 -8.20
C LEU A 151 -13.12 -7.16 -7.36
N GLN A 152 -13.33 -7.11 -6.05
CA GLN A 152 -12.91 -8.14 -5.09
C GLN A 152 -13.69 -9.45 -5.23
N ALA A 153 -14.95 -9.41 -5.69
CA ALA A 153 -15.71 -10.62 -6.01
C ALA A 153 -15.25 -11.32 -7.31
N ALA A 154 -14.59 -10.59 -8.20
CA ALA A 154 -14.20 -11.09 -9.50
C ALA A 154 -12.74 -11.56 -9.58
N TRP A 155 -11.88 -11.09 -8.68
CA TRP A 155 -10.44 -11.32 -8.75
C TRP A 155 -9.82 -11.47 -7.37
N GLU A 156 -8.98 -12.48 -7.21
CA GLU A 156 -8.09 -12.59 -6.06
C GLU A 156 -6.89 -11.62 -6.21
N PRO A 157 -6.24 -11.17 -5.11
CA PRO A 157 -5.11 -10.24 -5.17
C PRO A 157 -3.99 -10.66 -6.14
N PHE A 158 -3.57 -11.93 -6.12
CA PHE A 158 -2.53 -12.44 -7.01
C PHE A 158 -2.95 -12.46 -8.50
N GLU A 159 -4.25 -12.55 -8.78
CA GLU A 159 -4.76 -12.51 -10.16
C GLU A 159 -4.72 -11.10 -10.72
N MET A 160 -4.92 -10.10 -9.86
CA MET A 160 -4.88 -8.68 -10.23
C MET A 160 -3.47 -8.20 -10.60
N GLN A 161 -2.40 -8.89 -10.16
CA GLN A 161 -1.01 -8.55 -10.54
C GLN A 161 -0.81 -8.53 -12.06
N LYS A 162 -1.54 -9.37 -12.81
CA LYS A 162 -1.49 -9.40 -14.29
C LYS A 162 -2.05 -8.13 -14.94
N MET A 163 -2.75 -7.31 -14.17
CA MET A 163 -3.36 -6.04 -14.59
C MET A 163 -2.57 -4.82 -14.11
N ALA A 164 -1.42 -5.03 -13.47
CA ALA A 164 -0.57 -3.96 -12.97
C ALA A 164 -0.19 -3.01 -14.11
N LEU A 165 -0.35 -1.72 -13.87
CA LEU A 165 0.13 -0.68 -14.76
C LEU A 165 1.64 -0.54 -14.67
N GLU A 166 2.17 -0.70 -13.46
CA GLU A 166 3.60 -0.68 -13.14
C GLU A 166 3.87 -1.69 -12.03
N SER A 167 5.06 -2.28 -12.05
CA SER A 167 5.54 -3.26 -11.09
C SER A 167 6.99 -2.95 -10.73
N GLU A 168 7.29 -2.93 -9.44
CA GLU A 168 8.64 -2.64 -8.94
C GLU A 168 9.03 -3.59 -7.82
N THR A 169 10.23 -4.18 -7.94
CA THR A 169 10.79 -5.08 -6.92
C THR A 169 11.98 -4.45 -6.23
N PHE A 170 11.89 -4.36 -4.90
CA PHE A 170 12.92 -3.86 -4.02
C PHE A 170 13.70 -5.03 -3.41
N LYS A 171 15.03 -4.99 -3.52
CA LYS A 171 15.94 -5.98 -2.93
C LYS A 171 16.52 -5.48 -1.62
#